data_AF-A0A2E6T0J5-F1
#
_entry.id   AF-A0A2E6T0J5-F1
#
_cell.length_a   1.000
_cell.length_b   1.000
_cell.length_c   1.000
_cell.angle_alpha   90.00
_cell.angle_beta   90.00
_cell.angle_gamma   90.00
#
_symmetry.space_group_name_H-M   'P 1'
#
loop_
_entity.id
_entity.type
_entity.pdbx_description
1 polymer ?
#
loop_
_entity_poly.entity_id
_entity_poly.type
_entity_poly.pdbx_seq_one_letter_code
_entity_poly.pdbx_strand_id
1 'polypeptide(L)'
;MANNKLRGKDLSKLGYTTPKSKSIALDYCNRIAKHSTKKEKISLLEDVLLNAEKYKDHDTLGKLAAEFIIVNDIAPKQIIDINKESGDFNVFGREHVTSNTIQQMSTAMRLPIAEKGALMPDAHVGYGLPIGGVLASKNHIIPYGVGVDIGCRMSLSIYDVRPAYLDRYEYQLSEGLIGNTAFGSGNAIENPRSDDLFDRPEFKEIPIVKSLMNKAIQQIGSSGSGNHFVEFGKVVFEQDFQNEQKGFNIPNGEYVGILSHSGSRGFGAGIAQYYTRLAKESCLLPREVQHLAWLDIHSEAGAEYWMAMNLAGDYAKACHDHIHYRLGKLVGGKPIAKIENHHNFAWKEKIEDQELIVHRKGATPAHKGELGVIPGSMIHPGYIVSGKGEVASLNSASHGAGRELSRTKAKNAITRSELKKILKREKVTLIGGGVDEAPIAYKNIDNVIKAQKNLINIEGKFYPRIVRMDKER
;
A
#
# COMPACT_ATOMS: atom_id res chain seq x y z
N MET A 1 47.95 -28.36 25.94
CA MET A 1 47.49 -27.00 26.29
C MET A 1 45.98 -26.99 26.30
N ALA A 2 45.34 -26.62 27.41
CA ALA A 2 43.88 -26.60 27.53
C ALA A 2 43.27 -25.58 26.54
N ASN A 3 42.19 -25.97 25.87
CA ASN A 3 41.52 -25.15 24.87
C ASN A 3 40.71 -24.02 25.55
N ASN A 4 41.36 -22.89 25.82
CA ASN A 4 40.78 -21.73 26.52
C ASN A 4 39.87 -20.84 25.65
N LYS A 5 39.40 -21.35 24.50
CA LYS A 5 38.60 -20.62 23.53
C LYS A 5 37.10 -20.87 23.75
N LEU A 6 36.33 -19.79 23.92
CA LEU A 6 34.87 -19.82 23.96
C LEU A 6 34.31 -19.81 22.53
N ARG A 7 33.22 -20.55 22.31
CA ARG A 7 32.49 -20.59 21.03
C ARG A 7 31.09 -19.99 21.22
N GLY A 8 30.44 -19.58 20.13
CA GLY A 8 29.09 -19.02 20.19
C GLY A 8 28.04 -19.93 20.84
N LYS A 9 28.22 -21.26 20.77
CA LYS A 9 27.38 -22.24 21.50
C LYS A 9 27.57 -22.17 23.02
N ASP A 10 28.77 -21.88 23.50
CA ASP A 10 29.05 -21.70 24.94
C ASP A 10 28.35 -20.42 25.42
N LEU A 11 28.47 -19.31 24.68
CA LEU A 11 27.81 -18.04 25.02
C LEU A 11 26.28 -18.13 25.00
N SER A 12 25.71 -18.93 24.09
CA SER A 12 24.27 -19.15 24.05
C SER A 12 23.75 -19.85 25.31
N LYS A 13 24.55 -20.74 25.92
CA LYS A 13 24.22 -21.38 27.20
C LYS A 13 24.33 -20.42 28.38
N LEU A 14 25.16 -19.39 28.27
CA LEU A 14 25.34 -18.36 29.29
C LEU A 14 24.28 -17.25 29.22
N GLY A 15 23.33 -17.28 28.29
CA GLY A 15 22.28 -16.25 28.19
C GLY A 15 22.54 -15.13 27.18
N TYR A 16 23.65 -15.18 26.43
CA TYR A 16 23.89 -14.26 25.32
C TYR A 16 23.09 -14.73 24.11
N THR A 17 21.92 -14.14 23.86
CA THR A 17 20.96 -14.63 22.85
C THR A 17 21.08 -13.92 21.50
N THR A 18 21.49 -12.64 21.49
CA THR A 18 21.57 -11.82 20.26
C THR A 18 22.88 -12.03 19.49
N PRO A 19 22.89 -11.90 18.15
CA PRO A 19 24.13 -11.96 17.36
C PRO A 19 25.15 -10.89 17.76
N LYS A 20 24.67 -9.70 18.14
CA LYS A 20 25.49 -8.56 18.55
C LYS A 20 26.20 -8.82 19.88
N SER A 21 25.48 -9.25 20.93
CA SER A 21 26.08 -9.55 22.23
C SER A 21 27.06 -10.73 22.16
N LYS A 22 26.75 -11.77 21.36
CA LYS A 22 27.68 -12.88 21.10
C LYS A 22 28.97 -12.41 20.43
N SER A 23 28.89 -11.53 19.42
CA SER A 23 30.06 -11.02 18.72
C SER A 23 30.97 -10.21 19.64
N ILE A 24 30.39 -9.29 20.43
CA ILE A 24 31.14 -8.42 21.34
C ILE A 24 31.81 -9.25 22.45
N ALA A 25 31.09 -10.22 23.05
CA ALA A 25 31.64 -11.12 24.06
C ALA A 25 32.78 -12.00 23.52
N LEU A 26 32.66 -12.51 22.29
CA LEU A 26 33.74 -13.26 21.64
C LEU A 26 34.95 -12.37 21.34
N ASP A 27 34.75 -11.13 20.88
CA ASP A 27 35.84 -10.19 20.61
C ASP A 27 36.62 -9.89 21.90
N TYR A 28 35.92 -9.59 22.99
CA TYR A 28 36.51 -9.37 24.31
C TYR A 28 37.32 -10.58 24.79
N CYS A 29 36.74 -11.79 24.72
CA CYS A 29 37.38 -13.03 25.18
C CYS A 29 38.61 -13.43 24.38
N ASN A 30 38.67 -13.04 23.10
CA ASN A 30 39.75 -13.40 22.19
C ASN A 30 40.87 -12.36 22.15
N ARG A 31 40.54 -11.07 22.32
CA ARG A 31 41.50 -9.96 22.21
C ARG A 31 42.01 -9.46 23.55
N ILE A 32 41.12 -9.35 24.54
CA ILE A 32 41.42 -8.67 25.81
C ILE A 32 41.71 -9.71 26.89
N ALA A 33 40.81 -10.67 27.11
CA ALA A 33 41.00 -11.74 28.09
C ALA A 33 41.81 -12.95 27.55
N LYS A 34 42.75 -12.73 26.62
CA LYS A 34 43.40 -13.83 25.86
C LYS A 34 44.10 -14.86 26.75
N HIS A 35 44.69 -14.42 27.86
CA HIS A 35 45.46 -15.26 28.79
C HIS A 35 44.62 -15.87 29.92
N SER A 36 43.36 -15.46 30.08
CA SER A 36 42.46 -16.02 31.10
C SER A 36 42.04 -17.44 30.75
N THR A 37 41.81 -18.25 31.78
CA THR A 37 41.26 -19.60 31.65
C THR A 37 39.82 -19.56 31.16
N LYS A 38 39.34 -20.66 30.59
CA LYS A 38 37.94 -20.77 30.14
C LYS A 38 36.95 -20.51 31.29
N LYS A 39 37.27 -20.95 32.51
CA LYS A 39 36.43 -20.80 33.70
C LYS A 39 36.31 -19.32 34.14
N GLU A 40 37.42 -18.58 34.13
CA GLU A 40 37.43 -17.15 34.46
C GLU A 40 36.65 -16.32 33.43
N LYS A 41 36.77 -16.65 32.14
CA LYS A 41 35.99 -15.97 31.09
C LYS A 41 34.49 -16.19 31.25
N ILE A 42 34.09 -17.42 31.57
CA ILE A 42 32.68 -17.75 31.80
C ILE A 42 32.15 -16.96 33.00
N SER A 43 32.87 -17.02 34.13
CA SER A 43 32.45 -16.33 35.36
C SER A 43 32.35 -14.81 35.18
N LEU A 44 33.26 -14.20 34.42
CA LEU A 44 33.21 -12.76 34.13
C LEU A 44 32.01 -12.41 33.23
N LEU A 45 31.73 -13.22 32.21
CA LEU A 45 30.58 -12.99 31.32
C LEU A 45 29.26 -13.19 32.06
N GLU A 46 29.17 -14.17 32.96
CA GLU A 46 28.01 -14.33 33.86
C GLU A 46 27.84 -13.10 34.77
N ASP A 47 28.92 -12.55 35.33
CA ASP A 47 28.85 -11.33 36.15
C ASP A 47 28.42 -10.09 35.33
N VAL A 48 28.92 -9.94 34.10
CA VAL A 48 28.50 -8.85 33.20
C VAL A 48 27.03 -8.97 32.81
N LEU A 49 26.52 -10.20 32.65
CA LEU A 49 25.11 -10.43 32.35
C LEU A 49 24.21 -10.10 33.54
N LEU A 50 24.60 -10.53 34.74
CA LEU A 50 23.80 -10.35 35.97
C LEU A 50 23.90 -8.93 36.55
N ASN A 51 25.07 -8.30 36.42
CA ASN A 51 25.40 -7.03 37.05
C ASN A 51 25.84 -5.98 36.02
N ALA A 52 25.13 -5.89 34.89
CA ALA A 52 25.52 -5.04 33.76
C ALA A 52 25.78 -3.57 34.13
N GLU A 53 25.00 -2.98 35.04
CA GLU A 53 25.19 -1.60 35.51
C GLU A 53 26.58 -1.32 36.09
N LYS A 54 27.17 -2.29 36.80
CA LYS A 54 28.54 -2.19 37.35
C LYS A 54 29.60 -1.97 36.26
N TYR A 55 29.32 -2.39 35.04
CA TYR A 55 30.24 -2.38 33.91
C TYR A 55 29.95 -1.27 32.91
N LYS A 56 28.91 -0.45 33.13
CA LYS A 56 28.46 0.60 32.21
C LYS A 56 29.59 1.52 31.73
N ASP A 57 30.42 1.96 32.67
CA ASP A 57 31.54 2.88 32.41
C ASP A 57 32.89 2.15 32.23
N HIS A 58 32.88 0.82 32.10
CA HIS A 58 34.10 0.04 31.94
C HIS A 58 34.62 0.15 30.51
N ASP A 59 35.87 0.61 30.33
CA ASP A 59 36.47 0.91 29.00
C ASP A 59 36.29 -0.18 27.94
N THR A 60 36.32 -1.44 28.36
CA THR A 60 36.30 -2.61 27.47
C THR A 60 35.03 -3.45 27.56
N LEU A 61 34.29 -3.36 28.67
CA LEU A 61 33.10 -4.17 28.92
C LEU A 61 31.81 -3.33 28.87
N GLY A 62 31.89 -2.00 28.90
CA GLY A 62 30.74 -1.11 28.85
C GLY A 62 29.90 -1.27 27.58
N LYS A 63 30.54 -1.52 26.43
CA LYS A 63 29.83 -1.85 25.19
C LYS A 63 29.05 -3.17 25.27
N LEU A 64 29.55 -4.14 26.04
CA LEU A 64 28.87 -5.42 26.24
C LEU A 64 27.77 -5.29 27.29
N ALA A 65 28.04 -4.56 28.37
CA ALA A 65 27.10 -4.28 29.45
C ALA A 65 25.89 -3.46 28.98
N ALA A 66 26.11 -2.48 28.09
CA ALA A 66 25.04 -1.68 27.49
C ALA A 66 23.98 -2.54 26.79
N GLU A 67 24.37 -3.67 26.18
CA GLU A 67 23.43 -4.60 25.55
C GLU A 67 22.47 -5.25 26.55
N PHE A 68 22.82 -5.29 27.84
CA PHE A 68 22.03 -5.91 28.91
C PHE A 68 21.36 -4.89 29.82
N ILE A 69 21.95 -3.70 29.99
CA ILE A 69 21.28 -2.54 30.63
C ILE A 69 20.02 -2.18 29.83
N ILE A 70 20.11 -2.16 28.50
CA ILE A 70 18.95 -1.94 27.62
C ILE A 70 17.90 -3.06 27.77
N VAL A 71 18.29 -4.29 28.09
CA VAL A 71 17.36 -5.43 28.25
C VAL A 71 16.68 -5.43 29.62
N ASN A 72 17.37 -4.99 30.67
CA ASN A 72 16.81 -4.91 32.02
C ASN A 72 15.82 -3.76 32.22
N ASP A 73 15.88 -2.71 31.40
CA ASP A 73 14.90 -1.61 31.39
C ASP A 73 13.64 -1.92 30.55
N ILE A 74 13.57 -3.07 29.88
CA ILE A 74 12.36 -3.50 29.18
C ILE A 74 11.45 -4.14 30.23
N ALA A 75 10.62 -3.31 30.87
CA ALA A 75 9.42 -3.77 31.55
C ALA A 75 8.72 -4.85 30.69
N PRO A 76 8.19 -5.94 31.27
CA PRO A 76 7.55 -7.00 30.50
C PRO A 76 6.51 -6.36 29.58
N LYS A 77 6.68 -6.53 28.26
CA LYS A 77 5.82 -5.89 27.26
C LYS A 77 4.38 -6.31 27.54
N GLN A 78 3.60 -5.39 28.11
CA GLN A 78 2.21 -5.64 28.45
C GLN A 78 1.40 -5.62 27.17
N ILE A 79 0.48 -6.57 27.02
CA ILE A 79 -0.49 -6.56 25.93
C ILE A 79 -1.41 -5.37 26.17
N ILE A 80 -1.56 -4.50 25.16
CA ILE A 80 -2.49 -3.38 25.21
C ILE A 80 -3.90 -3.94 25.02
N ASP A 81 -4.75 -3.70 26.01
CA ASP A 81 -6.16 -4.07 25.93
C ASP A 81 -6.89 -3.23 24.88
N ILE A 82 -7.86 -3.86 24.23
CA ILE A 82 -8.78 -3.19 23.31
C ILE A 82 -10.12 -2.95 24.01
N ASN A 83 -10.85 -1.93 23.53
CA ASN A 83 -12.16 -1.58 24.06
C ASN A 83 -13.12 -2.78 23.94
N LYS A 84 -14.01 -2.93 24.93
CA LYS A 84 -15.04 -3.99 24.90
C LYS A 84 -16.05 -3.73 23.79
N GLU A 85 -16.43 -2.46 23.64
CA GLU A 85 -17.37 -2.00 22.63
C GLU A 85 -16.65 -1.34 21.47
N SER A 86 -17.30 -1.38 20.31
CA SER A 86 -16.82 -0.75 19.08
C SER A 86 -17.10 0.75 19.12
N GLY A 87 -16.14 1.57 18.70
CA GLY A 87 -16.38 2.98 18.42
C GLY A 87 -17.28 3.19 17.19
N ASP A 88 -17.73 4.43 17.00
CA ASP A 88 -18.69 4.78 15.96
C ASP A 88 -18.09 4.74 14.56
N PHE A 89 -18.82 4.13 13.61
CA PHE A 89 -18.49 4.19 12.19
C PHE A 89 -19.74 4.14 11.30
N ASN A 90 -19.68 4.86 10.19
CA ASN A 90 -20.77 4.88 9.21
C ASN A 90 -20.57 3.78 8.14
N VAL A 91 -21.67 3.22 7.64
CA VAL A 91 -21.65 2.24 6.55
C VAL A 91 -22.47 2.76 5.38
N PHE A 92 -21.79 3.05 4.28
CA PHE A 92 -22.42 3.50 3.04
C PHE A 92 -22.71 2.29 2.14
N GLY A 93 -23.91 2.24 1.56
CA GLY A 93 -24.35 1.09 0.75
C GLY A 93 -24.42 -0.22 1.55
N ARG A 94 -25.03 -0.19 2.75
CA ARG A 94 -25.08 -1.31 3.69
C ARG A 94 -25.56 -2.62 3.06
N GLU A 95 -26.51 -2.56 2.13
CA GLU A 95 -27.03 -3.68 1.35
C GLU A 95 -25.97 -4.41 0.50
N HIS A 96 -24.83 -3.77 0.25
CA HIS A 96 -23.70 -4.32 -0.51
C HIS A 96 -22.53 -4.75 0.38
N VAL A 97 -22.61 -4.56 1.70
CA VAL A 97 -21.51 -4.85 2.63
C VAL A 97 -21.88 -6.05 3.51
N THR A 98 -21.06 -7.09 3.48
CA THR A 98 -21.32 -8.32 4.24
C THR A 98 -21.13 -8.13 5.75
N SER A 99 -21.87 -8.88 6.57
CA SER A 99 -21.76 -8.83 8.03
C SER A 99 -20.33 -9.07 8.53
N ASN A 100 -19.57 -9.97 7.89
CA ASN A 100 -18.17 -10.22 8.24
C ASN A 100 -17.27 -8.99 8.00
N THR A 101 -17.56 -8.20 6.96
CA THR A 101 -16.83 -6.96 6.66
C THR A 101 -17.15 -5.89 7.71
N ILE A 102 -18.43 -5.77 8.10
CA ILE A 102 -18.87 -4.88 9.16
C ILE A 102 -18.24 -5.28 10.50
N GLN A 103 -18.20 -6.57 10.81
CA GLN A 103 -17.55 -7.10 12.01
C GLN A 103 -16.04 -6.83 12.01
N GLN A 104 -15.37 -6.96 10.86
CA GLN A 104 -13.96 -6.61 10.72
C GLN A 104 -13.70 -5.14 11.05
N MET A 105 -14.53 -4.23 10.52
CA MET A 105 -14.44 -2.81 10.86
C MET A 105 -14.75 -2.55 12.33
N SER A 106 -15.79 -3.19 12.86
CA SER A 106 -16.17 -3.06 14.27
C SER A 106 -15.03 -3.47 15.20
N THR A 107 -14.33 -4.56 14.88
CA THR A 107 -13.12 -4.99 15.61
C THR A 107 -11.98 -3.98 15.50
N ALA A 108 -11.79 -3.34 14.34
CA ALA A 108 -10.80 -2.26 14.20
C ALA A 108 -11.17 -1.00 15.01
N MET A 109 -12.46 -0.69 15.12
CA MET A 109 -12.95 0.43 15.93
C MET A 109 -12.91 0.15 17.45
N ARG A 110 -12.47 -1.03 17.88
CA ARG A 110 -12.19 -1.32 19.31
C ARG A 110 -10.78 -0.91 19.73
N LEU A 111 -9.91 -0.49 18.79
CA LEU A 111 -8.58 -0.01 19.15
C LEU A 111 -8.70 1.26 19.99
N PRO A 112 -7.90 1.42 21.05
CA PRO A 112 -7.95 2.61 21.91
C PRO A 112 -7.54 3.90 21.20
N ILE A 113 -6.87 3.78 20.04
CA ILE A 113 -6.44 4.91 19.21
C ILE A 113 -7.46 5.30 18.12
N ALA A 114 -8.52 4.51 17.92
CA ALA A 114 -9.51 4.74 16.87
C ALA A 114 -10.52 5.79 17.32
N GLU A 115 -10.66 6.86 16.54
CA GLU A 115 -11.55 7.99 16.84
C GLU A 115 -12.84 7.92 16.01
N LYS A 116 -12.70 7.66 14.71
CA LYS A 116 -13.83 7.59 13.76
C LYS A 116 -13.57 6.56 12.67
N GLY A 117 -14.64 5.99 12.13
CA GLY A 117 -14.54 5.07 11.00
C GLY A 117 -15.61 5.27 9.93
N ALA A 118 -15.35 4.74 8.74
CA ALA A 118 -16.35 4.58 7.70
C ALA A 118 -16.09 3.34 6.84
N LEU A 119 -17.16 2.76 6.29
CA LEU A 119 -17.12 1.70 5.28
C LEU A 119 -17.78 2.20 3.99
N MET A 120 -17.05 2.06 2.89
CA MET A 120 -17.51 2.41 1.54
C MET A 120 -18.37 1.28 0.94
N PRO A 121 -19.19 1.54 -0.09
CA PRO A 121 -20.09 0.52 -0.65
C PRO A 121 -19.39 -0.67 -1.32
N ASP A 122 -18.15 -0.49 -1.77
CA ASP A 122 -17.28 -1.52 -2.32
C ASP A 122 -16.58 -2.37 -1.25
N ALA A 123 -16.86 -2.10 0.03
CA ALA A 123 -16.15 -2.74 1.12
C ALA A 123 -16.32 -4.26 1.14
N HIS A 124 -15.22 -4.95 1.45
CA HIS A 124 -15.17 -6.40 1.57
C HIS A 124 -14.03 -6.82 2.50
N VAL A 125 -14.08 -8.08 2.94
CA VAL A 125 -13.10 -8.65 3.87
C VAL A 125 -11.68 -8.50 3.33
N GLY A 126 -10.81 -7.93 4.14
CA GLY A 126 -9.39 -7.76 3.88
C GLY A 126 -8.54 -8.33 5.02
N TYR A 127 -7.28 -7.89 5.10
CA TYR A 127 -6.41 -8.18 6.23
C TYR A 127 -6.19 -6.90 7.04
N GLY A 128 -6.25 -6.93 8.38
CA GLY A 128 -6.24 -5.70 9.18
C GLY A 128 -7.54 -4.94 8.98
N LEU A 129 -7.48 -3.73 8.42
CA LEU A 129 -8.69 -3.02 7.97
C LEU A 129 -9.36 -3.76 6.80
N PRO A 130 -10.71 -3.73 6.71
CA PRO A 130 -11.40 -4.18 5.51
C PRO A 130 -10.97 -3.32 4.30
N ILE A 131 -10.99 -3.90 3.11
CA ILE A 131 -10.86 -3.10 1.88
C ILE A 131 -12.16 -2.32 1.73
N GLY A 132 -12.10 -1.04 1.35
CA GLY A 132 -13.22 -0.09 1.49
C GLY A 132 -13.34 0.54 2.88
N GLY A 133 -12.38 0.29 3.77
CA GLY A 133 -12.37 0.81 5.14
C GLY A 133 -11.58 2.12 5.27
N VAL A 134 -12.13 3.02 6.08
CA VAL A 134 -11.48 4.28 6.50
C VAL A 134 -11.46 4.33 8.02
N LEU A 135 -10.29 4.55 8.62
CA LEU A 135 -10.12 4.67 10.08
C LEU A 135 -9.29 5.91 10.40
N ALA A 136 -9.85 6.82 11.19
CA ALA A 136 -9.15 7.97 11.72
C ALA A 136 -8.64 7.65 13.13
N SER A 137 -7.37 7.97 13.39
CA SER A 137 -6.73 7.82 14.70
C SER A 137 -5.96 9.07 15.09
N LYS A 138 -5.83 9.31 16.38
CA LYS A 138 -5.10 10.47 16.90
C LYS A 138 -3.61 10.15 17.04
N ASN A 139 -2.73 10.86 16.34
CA ASN A 139 -1.26 10.75 16.41
C ASN A 139 -0.64 9.37 16.18
N HIS A 140 -1.43 8.38 15.75
CA HIS A 140 -0.95 7.01 15.54
C HIS A 140 -1.17 6.59 14.10
N ILE A 141 -0.16 5.97 13.52
CA ILE A 141 -0.19 5.40 12.18
C ILE A 141 -0.18 3.86 12.27
N ILE A 142 -1.07 3.21 11.52
CA ILE A 142 -1.20 1.75 11.42
C ILE A 142 -0.62 1.33 10.07
N PRO A 143 0.63 0.84 9.98
CA PRO A 143 1.27 0.56 8.69
C PRO A 143 0.48 -0.43 7.81
N TYR A 144 -0.13 -1.42 8.44
CA TYR A 144 -0.93 -2.41 7.74
C TYR A 144 -2.37 -1.94 7.45
N GLY A 145 -2.81 -0.87 8.15
CA GLY A 145 -4.03 -0.13 7.88
C GLY A 145 -3.93 0.66 6.57
N VAL A 146 -2.74 1.16 6.22
CA VAL A 146 -2.43 1.68 4.88
C VAL A 146 -2.46 0.56 3.83
N GLY A 147 -1.89 -0.60 4.18
CA GLY A 147 -1.80 -1.76 3.32
C GLY A 147 -0.39 -2.00 2.78
N VAL A 148 -0.20 -3.14 2.11
CA VAL A 148 1.12 -3.56 1.62
C VAL A 148 1.53 -2.88 0.33
N ASP A 149 0.58 -2.44 -0.49
CA ASP A 149 0.84 -1.69 -1.71
C ASP A 149 0.58 -0.21 -1.45
N ILE A 150 1.54 0.43 -0.75
CA ILE A 150 1.46 1.83 -0.34
C ILE A 150 1.31 2.72 -1.57
N GLY A 151 0.39 3.68 -1.54
CA GLY A 151 0.21 4.63 -2.63
C GLY A 151 -0.35 4.02 -3.91
N CYS A 152 -0.89 2.79 -3.85
CA CYS A 152 -1.68 2.22 -4.93
C CYS A 152 -2.75 3.22 -5.36
N ARG A 153 -2.84 3.48 -6.67
CA ARG A 153 -3.60 4.59 -7.22
C ARG A 153 -4.16 4.27 -8.60
N MET A 154 -5.15 5.07 -8.96
CA MET A 154 -5.60 5.23 -10.33
C MET A 154 -4.92 6.45 -10.96
N SER A 155 -4.57 6.35 -12.24
CA SER A 155 -4.09 7.48 -13.05
C SER A 155 -4.73 7.42 -14.42
N LEU A 156 -5.51 8.45 -14.77
CA LEU A 156 -6.16 8.64 -16.06
C LEU A 156 -5.51 9.82 -16.79
N SER A 157 -5.06 9.60 -18.02
CA SER A 157 -4.71 10.68 -18.95
C SER A 157 -5.71 10.71 -20.09
N ILE A 158 -6.26 11.88 -20.38
CA ILE A 158 -7.26 12.12 -21.41
C ILE A 158 -6.60 12.85 -22.57
N TYR A 159 -6.88 12.42 -23.79
CA TYR A 159 -6.31 12.97 -25.02
C TYR A 159 -7.44 13.47 -25.93
N ASP A 160 -7.21 14.61 -26.58
CA ASP A 160 -8.14 15.17 -27.58
C ASP A 160 -8.10 14.38 -28.89
N VAL A 161 -8.61 13.16 -28.82
CA VAL A 161 -8.56 12.15 -29.88
C VAL A 161 -9.89 11.42 -29.89
N ARG A 162 -10.49 11.29 -31.07
CA ARG A 162 -11.77 10.59 -31.21
C ARG A 162 -11.62 9.08 -30.94
N PRO A 163 -12.59 8.42 -30.28
CA PRO A 163 -12.49 7.00 -29.93
C PRO A 163 -12.33 6.03 -31.10
N ALA A 164 -12.73 6.42 -32.32
CA ALA A 164 -12.48 5.64 -33.54
C ALA A 164 -10.99 5.34 -33.78
N TYR A 165 -10.08 6.09 -33.15
CA TYR A 165 -8.65 5.80 -33.12
C TYR A 165 -8.35 4.43 -32.48
N LEU A 166 -9.08 4.06 -31.42
CA LEU A 166 -8.90 2.80 -30.70
C LEU A 166 -9.18 1.59 -31.60
N ASP A 167 -10.24 1.66 -32.40
CA ASP A 167 -10.62 0.59 -33.34
C ASP A 167 -9.66 0.53 -34.53
N ARG A 168 -9.23 1.68 -35.05
CA ARG A 168 -8.33 1.76 -36.21
C ARG A 168 -6.93 1.25 -35.90
N TYR A 169 -6.43 1.52 -34.70
CA TYR A 169 -5.05 1.21 -34.30
C TYR A 169 -4.98 0.16 -33.17
N GLU A 170 -6.00 -0.68 -33.05
CA GLU A 170 -6.12 -1.66 -31.97
C GLU A 170 -4.87 -2.53 -31.83
N TYR A 171 -4.34 -3.02 -32.96
CA TYR A 171 -3.14 -3.85 -32.98
C TYR A 171 -1.89 -3.08 -32.49
N GLN A 172 -1.65 -1.89 -33.01
CA GLN A 172 -0.51 -1.05 -32.62
C GLN A 172 -0.58 -0.65 -31.14
N LEU A 173 -1.76 -0.34 -30.64
CA LEU A 173 -1.99 -0.02 -29.23
C LEU A 173 -1.79 -1.25 -28.33
N SER A 174 -2.18 -2.44 -28.80
CA SER A 174 -1.97 -3.71 -28.10
C SER A 174 -0.48 -4.05 -27.99
N GLU A 175 0.27 -3.98 -29.09
CA GLU A 175 1.73 -4.15 -29.08
C GLU A 175 2.41 -3.06 -28.26
N GLY A 176 1.89 -1.83 -28.34
CA GLY A 176 2.32 -0.70 -27.53
C GLY A 176 2.17 -0.95 -26.03
N LEU A 177 1.04 -1.50 -25.59
CA LEU A 177 0.86 -1.94 -24.21
C LEU A 177 1.90 -2.99 -23.85
N ILE A 178 2.11 -4.02 -24.69
CA ILE A 178 3.07 -5.11 -24.46
C ILE A 178 4.51 -4.59 -24.28
N GLY A 179 4.95 -3.70 -25.16
CA GLY A 179 6.32 -3.16 -25.16
C GLY A 179 6.59 -2.06 -24.13
N ASN A 180 5.57 -1.31 -23.70
CA ASN A 180 5.76 -0.11 -22.86
C ASN A 180 5.30 -0.27 -21.40
N THR A 181 4.84 -1.46 -21.02
CA THR A 181 4.50 -1.80 -19.63
C THR A 181 5.15 -3.12 -19.23
N ALA A 182 5.36 -3.31 -17.93
CA ALA A 182 5.95 -4.52 -17.37
C ALA A 182 5.05 -5.06 -16.26
N PHE A 183 4.50 -6.25 -16.48
CA PHE A 183 3.65 -6.97 -15.53
C PHE A 183 4.36 -8.24 -15.06
N GLY A 184 4.02 -8.73 -13.87
CA GLY A 184 4.64 -9.89 -13.24
C GLY A 184 5.67 -9.52 -12.17
N SER A 185 5.89 -10.43 -11.23
CA SER A 185 6.91 -10.24 -10.19
C SER A 185 8.31 -10.38 -10.78
N GLY A 186 9.15 -9.37 -10.58
CA GLY A 186 10.52 -9.37 -11.09
C GLY A 186 10.68 -8.83 -12.50
N ASN A 187 9.58 -8.56 -13.20
CA ASN A 187 9.63 -7.92 -14.52
C ASN A 187 9.84 -6.41 -14.37
N ALA A 188 10.64 -5.87 -15.29
CA ALA A 188 11.09 -4.49 -15.31
C ALA A 188 10.99 -3.93 -16.73
N ILE A 189 11.04 -2.60 -16.84
CA ILE A 189 11.24 -1.94 -18.13
C ILE A 189 12.75 -1.93 -18.39
N GLU A 190 13.17 -2.32 -19.59
CA GLU A 190 14.57 -2.20 -20.00
C GLU A 190 14.97 -0.72 -20.06
N ASN A 191 16.10 -0.38 -19.45
CA ASN A 191 16.65 0.99 -19.39
C ASN A 191 15.61 2.04 -18.97
N PRO A 192 15.09 1.95 -17.73
CA PRO A 192 14.10 2.93 -17.25
C PRO A 192 14.69 4.34 -17.30
N ARG A 193 13.84 5.32 -17.60
CA ARG A 193 14.23 6.73 -17.55
C ARG A 193 14.66 7.07 -16.11
N SER A 194 15.71 7.88 -15.96
CA SER A 194 16.07 8.44 -14.66
C SER A 194 14.94 9.31 -14.12
N ASP A 195 14.79 9.34 -12.80
CA ASP A 195 13.77 10.12 -12.11
C ASP A 195 14.41 10.84 -10.92
N ASP A 196 14.16 12.14 -10.81
CA ASP A 196 14.71 13.00 -9.75
C ASP A 196 14.23 12.56 -8.35
N LEU A 197 13.18 11.73 -8.29
CA LEU A 197 12.75 11.05 -7.06
C LEU A 197 13.90 10.34 -6.34
N PHE A 198 14.88 9.78 -7.05
CA PHE A 198 15.99 9.06 -6.43
C PHE A 198 17.01 9.97 -5.73
N ASP A 199 16.94 11.29 -5.95
CA ASP A 199 17.78 12.27 -5.26
C ASP A 199 17.25 12.66 -3.87
N ARG A 200 16.03 12.22 -3.53
CA ARG A 200 15.37 12.46 -2.26
C ARG A 200 16.23 11.97 -1.07
N PRO A 201 16.40 12.79 -0.01
CA PRO A 201 17.29 12.48 1.12
C PRO A 201 16.92 11.18 1.84
N GLU A 202 15.65 10.81 1.84
CA GLU A 202 15.14 9.58 2.45
C GLU A 202 15.84 8.31 1.92
N PHE A 203 16.28 8.29 0.65
CA PHE A 203 17.05 7.18 0.09
C PHE A 203 18.47 7.06 0.66
N LYS A 204 18.98 8.12 1.28
CA LYS A 204 20.30 8.15 1.93
C LYS A 204 20.18 7.96 3.45
N GLU A 205 19.15 8.56 4.04
CA GLU A 205 18.98 8.73 5.49
C GLU A 205 18.22 7.56 6.13
N ILE A 206 17.19 7.01 5.48
CA ILE A 206 16.36 5.95 6.07
C ILE A 206 16.94 4.58 5.68
N PRO A 207 17.44 3.75 6.62
CA PRO A 207 18.18 2.52 6.31
C PRO A 207 17.40 1.51 5.46
N ILE A 208 16.12 1.30 5.77
CA ILE A 208 15.27 0.37 5.02
C ILE A 208 15.02 0.89 3.59
N VAL A 209 14.77 2.18 3.41
CA VAL A 209 14.56 2.80 2.10
C VAL A 209 15.83 2.68 1.25
N LYS A 210 16.99 3.01 1.83
CA LYS A 210 18.30 2.85 1.19
C LYS A 210 18.55 1.42 0.73
N SER A 211 18.22 0.43 1.56
CA SER A 211 18.37 -1.00 1.21
C SER A 211 17.49 -1.44 0.03
N LEU A 212 16.39 -0.71 -0.22
CA LEU A 212 15.45 -0.98 -1.30
C LEU A 212 15.71 -0.16 -2.57
N MET A 213 16.70 0.74 -2.56
CA MET A 213 17.04 1.64 -3.69
C MET A 213 17.19 0.89 -5.01
N ASN A 214 18.01 -0.17 -5.06
CA ASN A 214 18.23 -0.96 -6.28
C ASN A 214 16.92 -1.59 -6.80
N LYS A 215 16.07 -2.06 -5.90
CA LYS A 215 14.76 -2.62 -6.26
C LYS A 215 13.85 -1.53 -6.82
N ALA A 216 13.84 -0.34 -6.22
CA ALA A 216 13.06 0.80 -6.68
C ALA A 216 13.50 1.24 -8.08
N ILE A 217 14.80 1.36 -8.34
CA ILE A 217 15.35 1.71 -9.66
C ILE A 217 14.96 0.66 -10.71
N GLN A 218 15.07 -0.64 -10.39
CA GLN A 218 14.70 -1.70 -11.33
C GLN A 218 13.20 -1.72 -11.66
N GLN A 219 12.34 -1.34 -10.71
CA GLN A 219 10.88 -1.46 -10.86
C GLN A 219 10.19 -0.17 -11.33
N ILE A 220 10.91 0.95 -11.44
CA ILE A 220 10.30 2.24 -11.79
C ILE A 220 9.62 2.15 -13.16
N GLY A 221 8.37 2.63 -13.23
CA GLY A 221 7.58 2.57 -14.45
C GLY A 221 7.05 1.18 -14.80
N SER A 222 7.13 0.19 -13.91
CA SER A 222 6.44 -1.11 -14.07
C SER A 222 5.01 -1.06 -13.52
N SER A 223 4.16 -1.96 -14.01
CA SER A 223 2.74 -2.07 -13.61
C SER A 223 2.53 -3.11 -12.53
N GLY A 224 3.26 -4.23 -12.60
CA GLY A 224 3.24 -5.23 -11.54
C GLY A 224 2.30 -6.41 -11.70
N SER A 225 1.74 -6.86 -10.58
CA SER A 225 0.97 -8.11 -10.49
C SER A 225 -0.28 -7.91 -9.62
N GLY A 226 -1.21 -8.87 -9.67
CA GLY A 226 -2.47 -8.80 -8.92
C GLY A 226 -3.57 -8.17 -9.75
N ASN A 227 -4.38 -7.30 -9.14
CA ASN A 227 -5.47 -6.58 -9.80
C ASN A 227 -4.98 -5.32 -10.57
N HIS A 228 -3.68 -5.22 -10.83
CA HIS A 228 -3.09 -4.10 -11.54
C HIS A 228 -3.35 -4.21 -13.04
N PHE A 229 -3.56 -3.07 -13.68
CA PHE A 229 -3.83 -3.01 -15.11
C PHE A 229 -3.36 -1.71 -15.74
N VAL A 230 -3.21 -1.72 -17.06
CA VAL A 230 -3.06 -0.53 -17.89
C VAL A 230 -3.92 -0.73 -19.12
N GLU A 231 -4.75 0.26 -19.44
CA GLU A 231 -5.75 0.13 -20.48
C GLU A 231 -5.93 1.39 -21.30
N PHE A 232 -6.19 1.19 -22.59
CA PHE A 232 -6.74 2.20 -23.47
C PHE A 232 -8.25 2.07 -23.49
N GLY A 233 -8.94 3.21 -23.45
CA GLY A 233 -10.40 3.23 -23.45
C GLY A 233 -10.98 4.54 -23.91
N LYS A 234 -12.30 4.55 -24.01
CA LYS A 234 -13.08 5.73 -24.38
C LYS A 234 -13.46 6.50 -23.12
N VAL A 235 -13.16 7.79 -23.07
CA VAL A 235 -13.68 8.70 -22.04
C VAL A 235 -14.90 9.42 -22.60
N VAL A 236 -15.96 9.53 -21.82
CA VAL A 236 -17.20 10.22 -22.21
C VAL A 236 -17.58 11.23 -21.14
N PHE A 237 -17.80 12.47 -21.57
CA PHE A 237 -18.40 13.55 -20.79
C PHE A 237 -19.78 13.88 -21.39
N GLU A 238 -20.84 13.70 -20.61
CA GLU A 238 -22.22 13.98 -21.05
C GLU A 238 -22.50 15.50 -21.08
N GLN A 239 -21.76 16.26 -20.27
CA GLN A 239 -21.81 17.72 -20.15
C GLN A 239 -20.39 18.29 -20.12
N ASP A 240 -20.24 19.60 -20.34
CA ASP A 240 -18.94 20.26 -20.23
C ASP A 240 -18.36 20.03 -18.84
N PHE A 241 -17.13 19.53 -18.79
CA PHE A 241 -16.43 19.23 -17.55
C PHE A 241 -15.45 20.34 -17.23
N GLN A 242 -15.73 21.06 -16.14
CA GLN A 242 -14.89 22.11 -15.61
C GLN A 242 -14.41 21.74 -14.22
N ASN A 243 -13.11 21.93 -13.98
CA ASN A 243 -12.55 21.82 -12.64
C ASN A 243 -11.55 22.96 -12.42
N GLU A 244 -11.97 23.97 -11.68
CA GLU A 244 -11.17 25.16 -11.41
C GLU A 244 -9.86 24.83 -10.69
N GLN A 245 -9.90 23.89 -9.73
CA GLN A 245 -8.73 23.50 -8.93
C GLN A 245 -7.59 22.93 -9.80
N LYS A 246 -7.93 22.24 -10.89
CA LYS A 246 -6.97 21.67 -11.84
C LYS A 246 -6.84 22.47 -13.14
N GLY A 247 -7.64 23.53 -13.30
CA GLY A 247 -7.70 24.32 -14.54
C GLY A 247 -8.21 23.53 -15.76
N PHE A 248 -9.03 22.49 -15.53
CA PHE A 248 -9.60 21.71 -16.62
C PHE A 248 -10.85 22.38 -17.18
N ASN A 249 -10.94 22.43 -18.50
CA ASN A 249 -12.11 22.87 -19.25
C ASN A 249 -12.23 21.97 -20.48
N ILE A 250 -12.98 20.88 -20.35
CA ILE A 250 -13.14 19.85 -21.37
C ILE A 250 -14.59 19.90 -21.87
N PRO A 251 -14.84 20.18 -23.16
CA PRO A 251 -16.19 20.12 -23.71
C PRO A 251 -16.83 18.75 -23.54
N ASN A 252 -18.16 18.72 -23.59
CA ASN A 252 -18.88 17.46 -23.68
C ASN A 252 -18.48 16.69 -24.94
N GLY A 253 -18.44 15.36 -24.85
CA GLY A 253 -18.03 14.53 -25.99
C GLY A 253 -17.28 13.27 -25.60
N GLU A 254 -16.63 12.67 -26.60
CA GLU A 254 -15.90 11.43 -26.45
C GLU A 254 -14.41 11.60 -26.80
N TYR A 255 -13.57 11.01 -25.97
CA TYR A 255 -12.11 11.15 -26.00
C TYR A 255 -11.43 9.79 -25.85
N VAL A 256 -10.12 9.74 -26.12
CA VAL A 256 -9.29 8.58 -25.79
C VAL A 256 -8.66 8.80 -24.41
N GLY A 257 -8.70 7.77 -23.58
CA GLY A 257 -8.04 7.74 -22.28
C GLY A 257 -7.01 6.62 -22.17
N ILE A 258 -5.95 6.88 -21.41
CA ILE A 258 -5.08 5.85 -20.83
C ILE A 258 -5.38 5.80 -19.34
N LEU A 259 -5.89 4.67 -18.85
CA LEU A 259 -6.09 4.42 -17.43
C LEU A 259 -5.06 3.39 -16.95
N SER A 260 -4.43 3.64 -15.81
CA SER A 260 -3.58 2.67 -15.16
C SER A 260 -3.86 2.57 -13.67
N HIS A 261 -3.70 1.36 -13.16
CA HIS A 261 -3.90 0.97 -11.78
C HIS A 261 -2.69 0.17 -11.31
N SER A 262 -1.89 0.75 -10.42
CA SER A 262 -0.76 0.11 -9.77
C SER A 262 -0.34 0.92 -8.55
N GLY A 263 0.73 0.49 -7.87
CA GLY A 263 1.23 1.13 -6.67
C GLY A 263 2.75 1.13 -6.61
N SER A 264 3.27 1.17 -5.39
CA SER A 264 4.70 1.33 -5.11
C SER A 264 5.53 0.05 -5.25
N ARG A 265 4.94 -1.00 -5.82
CA ARG A 265 5.63 -2.23 -6.21
C ARG A 265 6.31 -2.92 -5.01
N GLY A 266 7.41 -3.64 -5.28
CA GLY A 266 8.19 -4.30 -4.23
C GLY A 266 8.91 -3.31 -3.32
N PHE A 267 9.04 -2.04 -3.71
CA PHE A 267 9.60 -0.96 -2.90
C PHE A 267 8.69 -0.65 -1.71
N GLY A 268 7.45 -0.22 -1.94
CA GLY A 268 6.53 0.05 -0.83
C GLY A 268 6.09 -1.19 -0.07
N ALA A 269 6.02 -2.37 -0.72
CA ALA A 269 5.80 -3.62 0.00
C ALA A 269 6.92 -3.92 1.02
N GLY A 270 8.18 -3.62 0.68
CA GLY A 270 9.30 -3.76 1.61
C GLY A 270 9.20 -2.81 2.81
N ILE A 271 8.83 -1.55 2.56
CA ILE A 271 8.57 -0.54 3.59
C ILE A 271 7.42 -0.99 4.51
N ALA A 272 6.28 -1.37 3.93
CA ALA A 272 5.11 -1.81 4.69
C ALA A 272 5.42 -3.02 5.58
N GLN A 273 6.15 -4.02 5.05
CA GLN A 273 6.54 -5.21 5.81
C GLN A 273 7.45 -4.87 6.99
N TYR A 274 8.45 -4.01 6.76
CA TYR A 274 9.41 -3.61 7.79
C TYR A 274 8.70 -2.89 8.95
N TYR A 275 7.93 -1.83 8.67
CA TYR A 275 7.27 -1.05 9.71
C TYR A 275 6.06 -1.76 10.33
N THR A 276 5.38 -2.65 9.61
CA THR A 276 4.37 -3.53 10.22
C THR A 276 5.00 -4.45 11.26
N ARG A 277 6.20 -5.00 10.98
CA ARG A 277 6.92 -5.83 11.95
C ARG A 277 7.33 -5.01 13.17
N LEU A 278 7.88 -3.82 12.99
CA LEU A 278 8.23 -2.93 14.10
C LEU A 278 7.01 -2.53 14.94
N ALA A 279 5.88 -2.23 14.30
CA ALA A 279 4.63 -1.94 14.99
C ALA A 279 4.20 -3.13 15.86
N LYS A 280 4.22 -4.36 15.31
CA LYS A 280 3.88 -5.56 16.08
C LYS A 280 4.86 -5.89 17.21
N GLU A 281 6.12 -5.48 17.09
CA GLU A 281 7.15 -5.67 18.12
C GLU A 281 7.03 -4.65 19.26
N SER A 282 6.57 -3.43 18.97
CA SER A 282 6.45 -2.31 19.92
C SER A 282 5.05 -2.17 20.54
N CYS A 283 4.01 -2.47 19.77
CA CYS A 283 2.59 -2.44 20.15
C CYS A 283 2.06 -3.88 20.19
N LEU A 284 2.12 -4.51 21.37
CA LEU A 284 1.59 -5.86 21.56
C LEU A 284 0.07 -5.82 21.71
N LEU A 285 -0.63 -6.37 20.72
CA LEU A 285 -2.09 -6.47 20.71
C LEU A 285 -2.56 -7.92 20.77
N PRO A 286 -3.82 -8.17 21.20
CA PRO A 286 -4.47 -9.47 21.08
C PRO A 286 -4.40 -10.01 19.65
N ARG A 287 -4.39 -11.33 19.51
CA ARG A 287 -4.21 -12.03 18.21
C ARG A 287 -5.21 -11.58 17.14
N GLU A 288 -6.45 -11.27 17.54
CA GLU A 288 -7.52 -10.83 16.63
C GLU A 288 -7.26 -9.49 15.95
N VAL A 289 -6.51 -8.58 16.61
CA VAL A 289 -6.20 -7.23 16.13
C VAL A 289 -4.70 -7.01 15.92
N GLN A 290 -3.87 -8.05 15.99
CA GLN A 290 -2.42 -7.93 15.90
C GLN A 290 -1.95 -7.25 14.59
N HIS A 291 -2.70 -7.41 13.50
CA HIS A 291 -2.43 -6.73 12.23
C HIS A 291 -2.73 -5.22 12.26
N LEU A 292 -3.34 -4.71 13.32
CA LEU A 292 -3.65 -3.29 13.51
C LEU A 292 -2.70 -2.62 14.52
N ALA A 293 -1.57 -3.26 14.84
CA ALA A 293 -0.51 -2.65 15.62
C ALA A 293 -0.06 -1.33 14.96
N TRP A 294 0.20 -0.34 15.78
CA TRP A 294 0.45 1.03 15.35
C TRP A 294 1.81 1.55 15.82
N LEU A 295 2.21 2.69 15.26
CA LEU A 295 3.35 3.49 15.67
C LEU A 295 2.84 4.90 16.02
N ASP A 296 3.37 5.50 17.09
CA ASP A 296 3.18 6.92 17.35
C ASP A 296 3.98 7.72 16.29
N ILE A 297 3.35 8.65 15.59
CA ILE A 297 4.00 9.46 14.55
C ILE A 297 5.14 10.35 15.09
N HIS A 298 5.18 10.58 16.40
CA HIS A 298 6.22 11.35 17.08
C HIS A 298 7.39 10.47 17.55
N SER A 299 7.23 9.14 17.54
CA SER A 299 8.35 8.22 17.74
C SER A 299 9.27 8.19 16.53
N GLU A 300 10.54 7.79 16.73
CA GLU A 300 11.51 7.62 15.64
C GLU A 300 10.96 6.71 14.53
N ALA A 301 10.45 5.53 14.90
CA ALA A 301 9.90 4.57 13.95
C ALA A 301 8.66 5.09 13.21
N GLY A 302 7.79 5.85 13.90
CA GLY A 302 6.60 6.43 13.28
C GLY A 302 6.92 7.57 12.34
N ALA A 303 7.85 8.46 12.71
CA ALA A 303 8.33 9.55 11.86
C ALA A 303 9.02 9.01 10.60
N GLU A 304 9.92 8.03 10.75
CA GLU A 304 10.54 7.37 9.60
C GLU A 304 9.51 6.69 8.70
N TYR A 305 8.55 5.95 9.27
CA TYR A 305 7.49 5.31 8.47
C TYR A 305 6.68 6.35 7.71
N TRP A 306 6.35 7.48 8.34
CA TRP A 306 5.60 8.56 7.69
C TRP A 306 6.37 9.10 6.46
N MET A 307 7.67 9.36 6.61
CA MET A 307 8.52 9.80 5.50
C MET A 307 8.63 8.74 4.40
N ALA A 308 8.90 7.48 4.78
CA ALA A 308 9.02 6.36 3.85
C ALA A 308 7.71 6.05 3.11
N MET A 309 6.56 6.17 3.79
CA MET A 309 5.23 6.02 3.21
C MET A 309 4.97 7.11 2.17
N ASN A 310 5.28 8.38 2.48
CA ASN A 310 5.14 9.49 1.53
C ASN A 310 6.03 9.31 0.30
N LEU A 311 7.29 8.91 0.49
CA LEU A 311 8.19 8.58 -0.61
C LEU A 311 7.65 7.41 -1.46
N ALA A 312 7.07 6.38 -0.86
CA ALA A 312 6.44 5.29 -1.59
C ALA A 312 5.21 5.75 -2.39
N GLY A 313 4.45 6.70 -1.85
CA GLY A 313 3.39 7.40 -2.57
C GLY A 313 3.94 8.10 -3.81
N ASP A 314 4.96 8.94 -3.66
CA ASP A 314 5.61 9.64 -4.77
C ASP A 314 6.20 8.67 -5.81
N TYR A 315 6.81 7.56 -5.36
CA TYR A 315 7.30 6.50 -6.23
C TYR A 315 6.19 5.82 -7.05
N ALA A 316 5.03 5.56 -6.44
CA ALA A 316 3.88 5.06 -7.18
C ALA A 316 3.46 6.05 -8.28
N LYS A 317 3.40 7.35 -7.95
CA LYS A 317 3.11 8.41 -8.94
C LYS A 317 4.09 8.37 -10.12
N ALA A 318 5.38 8.32 -9.83
CA ALA A 318 6.43 8.28 -10.83
C ALA A 318 6.28 7.04 -11.73
N CYS A 319 5.93 5.87 -11.18
CA CYS A 319 5.62 4.70 -12.00
C CYS A 319 4.52 4.97 -13.04
N HIS A 320 3.41 5.60 -12.63
CA HIS A 320 2.33 5.98 -13.53
C HIS A 320 2.76 7.05 -14.54
N ASP A 321 3.51 8.07 -14.12
CA ASP A 321 4.03 9.11 -15.01
C ASP A 321 4.88 8.50 -16.15
N HIS A 322 5.73 7.53 -15.83
CA HIS A 322 6.57 6.84 -16.83
C HIS A 322 5.73 5.97 -17.78
N ILE A 323 4.75 5.23 -17.26
CA ILE A 323 3.83 4.42 -18.08
C ILE A 323 3.07 5.33 -19.05
N HIS A 324 2.46 6.40 -18.54
CA HIS A 324 1.67 7.34 -19.33
C HIS A 324 2.53 8.12 -20.34
N TYR A 325 3.76 8.49 -19.98
CA TYR A 325 4.68 9.14 -20.91
C TYR A 325 5.01 8.26 -22.11
N ARG A 326 5.28 6.97 -21.90
CA ARG A 326 5.58 6.04 -22.99
C ARG A 326 4.37 5.78 -23.87
N LEU A 327 3.21 5.50 -23.26
CA LEU A 327 1.98 5.19 -23.98
C LEU A 327 1.35 6.41 -24.65
N GLY A 328 1.48 7.61 -24.08
CA GLY A 328 0.96 8.86 -24.65
C GLY A 328 1.53 9.18 -26.03
N LYS A 329 2.76 8.74 -26.32
CA LYS A 329 3.38 8.84 -27.64
C LYS A 329 2.63 8.07 -28.73
N LEU A 330 1.86 7.05 -28.36
CA LEU A 330 1.08 6.22 -29.29
C LEU A 330 -0.27 6.82 -29.66
N VAL A 331 -0.77 7.78 -28.87
CA VAL A 331 -2.11 8.38 -29.03
C VAL A 331 -2.08 9.85 -29.40
N GLY A 332 -0.91 10.50 -29.48
CA GLY A 332 -0.80 11.88 -29.96
C GLY A 332 -0.06 12.84 -29.04
N GLY A 333 0.60 12.37 -27.98
CA GLY A 333 1.57 13.15 -27.22
C GLY A 333 1.05 13.63 -25.86
N LYS A 334 0.75 14.94 -25.73
CA LYS A 334 0.45 15.58 -24.43
C LYS A 334 -1.05 15.42 -24.09
N PRO A 335 -1.41 14.94 -22.89
CA PRO A 335 -2.80 14.85 -22.49
C PRO A 335 -3.42 16.24 -22.22
N ILE A 336 -4.72 16.38 -22.48
CA ILE A 336 -5.50 17.58 -22.15
C ILE A 336 -5.90 17.63 -20.67
N ALA A 337 -5.96 16.48 -20.02
CA ALA A 337 -6.22 16.37 -18.59
C ALA A 337 -5.57 15.12 -18.00
N LYS A 338 -5.23 15.20 -16.72
CA LYS A 338 -4.74 14.08 -15.93
C LYS A 338 -5.43 14.04 -14.57
N ILE A 339 -6.04 12.91 -14.26
CA ILE A 339 -6.78 12.68 -13.01
C ILE A 339 -6.12 11.52 -12.28
N GLU A 340 -5.87 11.68 -10.99
CA GLU A 340 -5.23 10.65 -10.16
C GLU A 340 -5.75 10.69 -8.72
N ASN A 341 -5.85 9.52 -8.08
CA ASN A 341 -6.31 9.37 -6.71
C ASN A 341 -5.68 8.12 -6.07
N HIS A 342 -5.18 8.25 -4.83
CA HIS A 342 -4.68 7.11 -4.07
C HIS A 342 -5.84 6.36 -3.44
N HIS A 343 -5.64 5.07 -3.17
CA HIS A 343 -6.61 4.30 -2.41
C HIS A 343 -6.03 3.41 -1.31
N ASN A 344 -4.71 3.41 -1.12
CA ASN A 344 -4.02 2.74 -0.01
C ASN A 344 -2.99 3.70 0.59
N PHE A 345 -3.40 4.53 1.54
CA PHE A 345 -2.54 5.57 2.10
C PHE A 345 -3.08 6.11 3.44
N ALA A 346 -2.29 6.95 4.11
CA ALA A 346 -2.75 7.70 5.27
C ALA A 346 -2.41 9.19 5.15
N TRP A 347 -3.31 10.04 5.61
CA TRP A 347 -3.17 11.50 5.54
C TRP A 347 -3.40 12.13 6.91
N LYS A 348 -2.73 13.26 7.16
CA LYS A 348 -3.09 14.16 8.24
C LYS A 348 -4.24 15.03 7.76
N GLU A 349 -5.39 14.92 8.38
CA GLU A 349 -6.59 15.67 8.01
C GLU A 349 -7.25 16.32 9.22
N LYS A 350 -7.82 17.50 9.00
CA LYS A 350 -8.63 18.19 10.00
C LYS A 350 -10.07 17.71 9.88
N ILE A 351 -10.55 16.93 10.85
CA ILE A 351 -11.93 16.42 10.93
C ILE A 351 -12.60 17.04 12.15
N GLU A 352 -13.67 17.82 11.95
CA GLU A 352 -14.43 18.47 13.04
C GLU A 352 -13.53 19.12 14.10
N ASP A 353 -12.57 19.93 13.64
CA ASP A 353 -11.57 20.65 14.42
C ASP A 353 -10.43 19.86 15.07
N GLN A 354 -10.35 18.55 14.84
CA GLN A 354 -9.23 17.73 15.29
C GLN A 354 -8.32 17.31 14.13
N GLU A 355 -7.01 17.43 14.29
CA GLU A 355 -6.04 16.82 13.38
C GLU A 355 -5.96 15.32 13.68
N LEU A 356 -6.31 14.49 12.69
CA LEU A 356 -6.31 13.04 12.78
C LEU A 356 -5.49 12.43 11.64
N ILE A 357 -4.99 11.22 11.88
CA ILE A 357 -4.38 10.36 10.86
C ILE A 357 -5.46 9.49 10.24
N VAL A 358 -5.89 9.83 9.03
CA VAL A 358 -6.94 9.12 8.30
C VAL A 358 -6.32 8.06 7.41
N HIS A 359 -6.54 6.79 7.78
CA HIS A 359 -6.10 5.62 7.02
C HIS A 359 -7.18 5.24 6.02
N ARG A 360 -6.84 5.11 4.74
CA ARG A 360 -7.74 4.57 3.72
C ARG A 360 -7.14 3.33 3.10
N LYS A 361 -7.90 2.24 3.10
CA LYS A 361 -7.53 0.96 2.49
C LYS A 361 -8.59 0.52 1.49
N GLY A 362 -8.28 0.60 0.21
CA GLY A 362 -9.29 0.52 -0.84
C GLY A 362 -10.37 1.59 -0.68
N ALA A 363 -10.01 2.80 -0.29
CA ALA A 363 -10.92 3.94 -0.25
C ALA A 363 -10.16 5.19 -0.69
N THR A 364 -10.84 6.11 -1.37
CA THR A 364 -10.20 7.27 -2.01
C THR A 364 -10.60 8.55 -1.28
N PRO A 365 -9.71 9.55 -1.17
CA PRO A 365 -10.10 10.89 -0.78
C PRO A 365 -11.20 11.43 -1.70
N ALA A 366 -12.18 12.09 -1.11
CA ALA A 366 -13.35 12.67 -1.74
C ALA A 366 -13.69 14.01 -1.07
N HIS A 367 -12.67 14.82 -0.80
CA HIS A 367 -12.85 16.21 -0.37
C HIS A 367 -13.65 16.98 -1.43
N LYS A 368 -14.28 18.10 -1.05
CA LYS A 368 -15.14 18.85 -1.96
C LYS A 368 -14.37 19.29 -3.22
N GLY A 369 -14.82 18.80 -4.39
CA GLY A 369 -14.22 19.07 -5.70
C GLY A 369 -12.98 18.24 -6.03
N GLU A 370 -12.50 17.39 -5.11
CA GLU A 370 -11.35 16.53 -5.34
C GLU A 370 -11.68 15.45 -6.37
N LEU A 371 -10.87 15.36 -7.43
CA LEU A 371 -11.12 14.45 -8.53
C LEU A 371 -10.61 13.04 -8.23
N GLY A 372 -11.32 12.04 -8.74
CA GLY A 372 -10.89 10.65 -8.69
C GLY A 372 -11.44 9.81 -9.83
N VAL A 373 -10.92 8.60 -9.94
CA VAL A 373 -11.42 7.55 -10.82
C VAL A 373 -11.79 6.33 -9.98
N ILE A 374 -13.00 5.82 -10.18
CA ILE A 374 -13.53 4.61 -9.56
C ILE A 374 -13.71 3.55 -10.66
N PRO A 375 -12.74 2.64 -10.87
CA PRO A 375 -12.82 1.59 -11.89
C PRO A 375 -13.92 0.56 -11.60
N GLY A 376 -14.55 0.07 -12.67
CA GLY A 376 -15.47 -1.06 -12.63
C GLY A 376 -14.73 -2.40 -12.72
N SER A 377 -14.60 -2.93 -13.94
CA SER A 377 -13.88 -4.16 -14.26
C SER A 377 -13.25 -4.03 -15.65
N MET A 378 -12.60 -5.08 -16.14
CA MET A 378 -12.07 -5.11 -17.51
C MET A 378 -13.11 -4.87 -18.63
N ILE A 379 -14.41 -4.97 -18.36
CA ILE A 379 -15.49 -4.66 -19.33
C ILE A 379 -16.45 -3.56 -18.88
N HIS A 380 -16.56 -3.33 -17.57
CA HIS A 380 -17.52 -2.38 -17.01
C HIS A 380 -16.89 -0.99 -16.95
N PRO A 381 -17.68 0.09 -17.07
CA PRO A 381 -17.15 1.43 -17.03
C PRO A 381 -16.47 1.74 -15.70
N GLY A 382 -15.38 2.52 -15.77
CA GLY A 382 -14.91 3.34 -14.67
C GLY A 382 -15.63 4.68 -14.65
N TYR A 383 -15.72 5.29 -13.47
CA TYR A 383 -16.36 6.59 -13.28
C TYR A 383 -15.32 7.65 -12.94
N ILE A 384 -15.36 8.78 -13.64
CA ILE A 384 -14.64 10.00 -13.28
C ILE A 384 -15.55 10.77 -12.34
N VAL A 385 -15.05 11.10 -11.16
CA VAL A 385 -15.87 11.65 -10.07
C VAL A 385 -15.18 12.85 -9.43
N SER A 386 -15.99 13.70 -8.78
CA SER A 386 -15.51 14.68 -7.82
C SER A 386 -16.12 14.45 -6.45
N GLY A 387 -15.37 14.67 -5.37
CA GLY A 387 -15.85 14.51 -4.01
C GLY A 387 -16.84 15.59 -3.60
N LYS A 388 -17.81 15.23 -2.75
CA LYS A 388 -18.75 16.18 -2.13
C LYS A 388 -18.28 16.71 -0.77
N GLY A 389 -17.23 16.11 -0.19
CA GLY A 389 -16.75 16.46 1.15
C GLY A 389 -17.69 16.02 2.27
N GLU A 390 -18.24 14.80 2.16
CA GLU A 390 -19.10 14.23 3.20
C GLU A 390 -18.27 13.85 4.44
N VAL A 391 -18.50 14.57 5.55
CA VAL A 391 -17.73 14.39 6.79
C VAL A 391 -18.03 13.03 7.42
N ALA A 392 -19.27 12.52 7.29
CA ALA A 392 -19.63 11.21 7.81
C ALA A 392 -18.86 10.05 7.15
N SER A 393 -18.31 10.26 5.94
CA SER A 393 -17.42 9.30 5.27
C SER A 393 -15.94 9.60 5.49
N LEU A 394 -15.61 10.55 6.37
CA LEU A 394 -14.26 11.11 6.53
C LEU A 394 -13.72 11.62 5.19
N ASN A 395 -14.57 12.34 4.45
CA ASN A 395 -14.29 12.85 3.10
C ASN A 395 -13.73 11.74 2.19
N SER A 396 -14.38 10.58 2.17
CA SER A 396 -13.92 9.42 1.40
C SER A 396 -15.01 8.83 0.51
N ALA A 397 -14.59 8.14 -0.54
CA ALA A 397 -15.42 7.39 -1.47
C ALA A 397 -14.83 5.99 -1.76
N SER A 398 -15.60 5.15 -2.46
CA SER A 398 -15.11 3.83 -2.91
C SER A 398 -13.87 3.98 -3.80
N HIS A 399 -13.07 2.91 -3.91
CA HIS A 399 -11.93 2.87 -4.83
C HIS A 399 -12.20 2.08 -6.11
N GLY A 400 -13.30 1.34 -6.18
CA GLY A 400 -13.67 0.55 -7.35
C GLY A 400 -14.98 -0.19 -7.13
N ALA A 401 -15.22 -1.26 -7.89
CA ALA A 401 -16.40 -2.10 -7.69
C ALA A 401 -16.34 -2.96 -6.40
N GLY A 402 -15.13 -3.30 -5.93
CA GLY A 402 -14.94 -4.24 -4.84
C GLY A 402 -15.21 -5.69 -5.26
N ARG A 403 -14.57 -6.64 -4.59
CA ARG A 403 -14.72 -8.06 -4.94
C ARG A 403 -16.00 -8.64 -4.32
N GLU A 404 -16.75 -9.36 -5.15
CA GLU A 404 -17.88 -10.20 -4.72
C GLU A 404 -17.40 -11.63 -4.45
N LEU A 405 -16.49 -12.13 -5.29
CA LEU A 405 -15.93 -13.47 -5.16
C LEU A 405 -14.45 -13.43 -4.77
N SER A 406 -14.06 -14.37 -3.89
CA SER A 406 -12.64 -14.65 -3.69
C SER A 406 -11.99 -15.11 -5.00
N ARG A 407 -10.68 -14.91 -5.16
CA ARG A 407 -9.96 -15.34 -6.37
C ARG A 407 -10.22 -16.81 -6.69
N THR A 408 -10.10 -17.69 -5.70
CA THR A 408 -10.38 -19.12 -5.85
C THR A 408 -11.81 -19.41 -6.32
N LYS A 409 -12.81 -18.72 -5.74
CA LYS A 409 -14.20 -18.89 -6.17
C LYS A 409 -14.41 -18.39 -7.61
N ALA A 410 -13.83 -17.26 -7.98
CA ALA A 410 -13.90 -16.72 -9.34
C ALA A 410 -13.29 -17.69 -10.36
N LYS A 411 -12.11 -18.26 -10.08
CA LYS A 411 -11.47 -19.26 -10.95
C LYS A 411 -12.35 -20.49 -11.20
N ASN A 412 -13.11 -20.92 -10.19
CA ASN A 412 -13.99 -22.08 -10.28
C ASN A 412 -15.35 -21.76 -10.92
N ALA A 413 -15.72 -20.48 -11.01
CA ALA A 413 -17.04 -20.05 -11.48
C ALA A 413 -17.10 -19.75 -12.99
N ILE A 414 -15.96 -19.50 -13.65
CA ILE A 414 -15.91 -19.18 -15.07
C ILE A 414 -14.71 -19.79 -15.76
N THR A 415 -14.93 -20.33 -16.96
CA THR A 415 -13.87 -20.86 -17.81
C THR A 415 -13.25 -19.77 -18.67
N ARG A 416 -12.01 -19.99 -19.14
CA ARG A 416 -11.33 -19.09 -20.09
C ARG A 416 -12.10 -18.91 -21.41
N SER A 417 -12.82 -19.94 -21.85
CA SER A 417 -13.64 -19.89 -23.07
C SER A 417 -14.84 -18.95 -22.91
N GLU A 418 -15.52 -19.02 -21.76
CA GLU A 418 -16.63 -18.12 -21.44
C GLU A 418 -16.15 -16.68 -21.29
N LEU A 419 -15.03 -16.45 -20.60
CA LEU A 419 -14.44 -15.11 -20.50
C LEU A 419 -14.12 -14.53 -21.89
N LYS A 420 -13.54 -15.32 -22.81
CA LYS A 420 -13.31 -14.89 -24.20
C LYS A 420 -14.61 -14.53 -24.93
N LYS A 421 -15.70 -15.26 -24.71
CA LYS A 421 -17.01 -14.93 -25.31
C LYS A 421 -17.55 -13.61 -24.77
N ILE A 422 -17.42 -13.36 -23.47
CA ILE A 422 -17.81 -12.09 -22.85
C ILE A 422 -16.99 -10.94 -23.45
N LEU A 423 -15.66 -11.05 -23.47
CA LEU A 423 -14.76 -10.03 -24.03
C LEU A 423 -15.08 -9.70 -25.49
N LYS A 424 -15.33 -10.73 -26.31
CA LYS A 424 -15.73 -10.55 -27.72
C LYS A 424 -17.06 -9.82 -27.87
N ARG A 425 -18.05 -10.13 -27.02
CA ARG A 425 -19.35 -9.46 -27.02
C ARG A 425 -19.23 -7.98 -26.65
N GLU A 426 -18.43 -7.68 -25.64
CA GLU A 426 -18.19 -6.30 -25.16
C GLU A 426 -17.15 -5.53 -26.00
N LYS A 427 -16.56 -6.17 -27.03
CA LYS A 427 -15.51 -5.59 -27.89
C LYS A 427 -14.29 -5.08 -27.10
N VAL A 428 -13.88 -5.87 -26.11
CA VAL A 428 -12.70 -5.63 -25.29
C VAL A 428 -11.61 -6.63 -25.64
N THR A 429 -10.41 -6.13 -25.91
CA THR A 429 -9.21 -6.94 -26.10
C THR A 429 -8.44 -7.02 -24.79
N LEU A 430 -8.29 -8.24 -24.27
CA LEU A 430 -7.57 -8.52 -23.03
C LEU A 430 -6.20 -9.17 -23.34
N ILE A 431 -5.14 -8.54 -22.83
CA ILE A 431 -3.76 -9.00 -22.94
C ILE A 431 -3.28 -9.45 -21.55
N GLY A 432 -3.01 -10.75 -21.43
CA GLY A 432 -2.78 -11.37 -20.12
C GLY A 432 -4.11 -11.57 -19.38
N GLY A 433 -4.12 -11.33 -18.07
CA GLY A 433 -5.30 -11.49 -17.23
C GLY A 433 -5.65 -12.96 -16.97
N GLY A 434 -6.31 -13.18 -15.83
CA GLY A 434 -6.82 -14.48 -15.42
C GLY A 434 -8.32 -14.47 -15.19
N VAL A 435 -8.90 -15.65 -15.06
CA VAL A 435 -10.33 -15.81 -14.72
C VAL A 435 -10.63 -15.36 -13.28
N ASP A 436 -9.62 -15.21 -12.43
CA ASP A 436 -9.74 -14.67 -11.07
C ASP A 436 -10.07 -13.18 -11.02
N GLU A 437 -9.84 -12.46 -12.11
CA GLU A 437 -10.19 -11.05 -12.28
C GLU A 437 -11.34 -10.84 -13.28
N ALA A 438 -12.03 -11.92 -13.67
CA ALA A 438 -13.19 -11.85 -14.55
C ALA A 438 -14.30 -10.94 -14.00
N PRO A 439 -15.17 -10.37 -14.85
CA PRO A 439 -16.19 -9.40 -14.42
C PRO A 439 -17.12 -9.91 -13.31
N ILE A 440 -17.42 -11.22 -13.27
CA ILE A 440 -18.24 -11.85 -12.23
C ILE A 440 -17.58 -11.88 -10.84
N ALA A 441 -16.28 -11.62 -10.75
CA ALA A 441 -15.56 -11.59 -9.49
C ALA A 441 -15.82 -10.31 -8.68
N TYR A 442 -16.41 -9.31 -9.33
CA TYR A 442 -16.61 -7.96 -8.80
C TYR A 442 -18.10 -7.67 -8.61
N LYS A 443 -18.41 -6.75 -7.68
CA LYS A 443 -19.77 -6.23 -7.53
C LYS A 443 -20.18 -5.46 -8.79
N ASN A 444 -21.48 -5.22 -8.93
CA ASN A 444 -21.96 -4.33 -9.97
C ASN A 444 -21.56 -2.87 -9.65
N ILE A 445 -20.71 -2.28 -10.50
CA ILE A 445 -20.20 -0.92 -10.31
C ILE A 445 -21.31 0.14 -10.26
N ASP A 446 -22.39 -0.02 -11.04
CA ASP A 446 -23.47 0.96 -11.06
C ASP A 446 -24.22 0.98 -9.72
N ASN A 447 -24.33 -0.17 -9.05
CA ASN A 447 -24.92 -0.24 -7.72
C ASN A 447 -24.01 0.43 -6.68
N VAL A 448 -22.70 0.17 -6.76
CA VAL A 448 -21.70 0.81 -5.89
C VAL A 448 -21.71 2.33 -6.06
N ILE A 449 -21.81 2.85 -7.29
CA ILE A 449 -21.90 4.28 -7.57
C ILE A 449 -23.23 4.86 -7.08
N LYS A 450 -24.36 4.17 -7.30
CA LYS A 450 -25.67 4.60 -6.80
C LYS A 450 -25.71 4.69 -5.27
N ALA A 451 -25.01 3.81 -4.58
CA ALA A 451 -24.97 3.73 -3.12
C ALA A 451 -24.12 4.83 -2.43
N GLN A 452 -23.39 5.64 -3.21
CA GLN A 452 -22.54 6.74 -2.71
C GLN A 452 -22.85 8.09 -3.38
N LYS A 453 -24.07 8.27 -3.89
CA LYS A 453 -24.49 9.54 -4.53
C LYS A 453 -24.32 10.77 -3.64
N ASN A 454 -24.31 10.60 -2.32
CA ASN A 454 -24.03 11.69 -1.36
C ASN A 454 -22.54 11.96 -1.16
N LEU A 455 -21.65 11.03 -1.55
CA LEU A 455 -20.19 11.16 -1.39
C LEU A 455 -19.53 11.82 -2.59
N ILE A 456 -20.10 11.64 -3.79
CA ILE A 456 -19.48 12.04 -5.06
C ILE A 456 -20.47 12.68 -6.05
N ASN A 457 -19.93 13.47 -6.97
CA ASN A 457 -20.55 13.81 -8.26
C ASN A 457 -19.97 12.91 -9.35
N ILE A 458 -20.77 12.58 -10.36
CA ILE A 458 -20.32 11.88 -11.56
C ILE A 458 -19.99 12.94 -12.60
N GLU A 459 -18.73 13.02 -13.01
CA GLU A 459 -18.25 13.98 -14.00
C GLU A 459 -18.19 13.35 -15.39
N GLY A 460 -17.81 12.07 -15.47
CA GLY A 460 -17.69 11.36 -16.73
C GLY A 460 -17.50 9.86 -16.54
N LYS A 461 -17.31 9.14 -17.64
CA LYS A 461 -17.11 7.68 -17.65
C LYS A 461 -15.92 7.29 -18.51
N PHE A 462 -15.22 6.25 -18.09
CA PHE A 462 -14.18 5.58 -18.86
C PHE A 462 -14.66 4.18 -19.25
N TYR A 463 -14.61 3.84 -20.53
CA TYR A 463 -15.00 2.54 -21.06
C TYR A 463 -13.75 1.79 -21.57
N PRO A 464 -13.35 0.69 -20.92
CA PRO A 464 -12.19 -0.10 -21.36
C PRO A 464 -12.36 -0.61 -22.80
N ARG A 465 -11.28 -0.61 -23.58
CA ARG A 465 -11.25 -1.20 -24.94
C ARG A 465 -10.10 -2.17 -25.13
N ILE A 466 -8.90 -1.81 -24.67
CA ILE A 466 -7.70 -2.66 -24.76
C ILE A 466 -7.07 -2.68 -23.38
N VAL A 467 -7.13 -3.83 -22.72
CA VAL A 467 -6.76 -4.00 -21.31
C VAL A 467 -5.55 -4.90 -21.23
N ARG A 468 -4.49 -4.46 -20.54
CA ARG A 468 -3.37 -5.32 -20.17
C ARG A 468 -3.31 -5.53 -18.66
N MET A 469 -3.17 -6.80 -18.28
CA MET A 469 -3.01 -7.23 -16.89
C MET A 469 -1.85 -8.23 -16.78
N ASP A 470 -1.47 -8.57 -15.54
CA ASP A 470 -0.54 -9.67 -15.31
C ASP A 470 -1.15 -10.99 -15.78
N LYS A 471 -0.29 -11.90 -16.24
CA LYS A 471 -0.74 -13.23 -16.63
C LYS A 471 -1.14 -14.02 -15.39
N GLU A 472 -2.18 -14.83 -15.52
CA GLU A 472 -2.55 -15.78 -14.47
C GLU A 472 -1.37 -16.73 -14.18
N ARG A 473 -0.96 -16.83 -12.92
CA ARG A 473 0.04 -17.80 -12.46
C ARG A 473 -0.51 -19.21 -12.42
#